data_AF-A0A350W5Z5-F1
#
_entry.id   AF-A0A350W5Z5-F1
#
_cell.length_a   1.000
_cell.length_b   1.000
_cell.length_c   1.000
_cell.angle_alpha   90.00
_cell.angle_beta   90.00
_cell.angle_gamma   90.00
#
_symmetry.space_group_name_H-M   'P 1'
#
loop_
_entity.id
_entity.type
_entity.pdbx_description
1 polymer ?
#
loop_
_entity_poly.entity_id
_entity_poly.type
_entity_poly.pdbx_seq_one_letter_code
_entity_poly.pdbx_strand_id
1 'polypeptide(L)'
;MELEIKEQSIAVKLKGLETLWSLRKQVEVGLENVQNVIVGPAPKGYWLRIPGTSIPGIIKAGTYYGRKDGKWKKAFFYIRKGAKVLTIQLKNEKFDILVLEVETPEILAEKIKSAKGGSS
;
A
#
# COMPACT_ATOMS: atom_id res chain seq x y z
N MET A 1 11.18 2.50 -3.25
CA MET A 1 10.38 2.32 -2.02
C MET A 1 11.06 1.27 -1.17
N GLU A 2 10.94 1.39 0.14
CA GLU A 2 11.42 0.44 1.14
C GLU A 2 10.27 0.17 2.10
N LEU A 3 10.05 -1.10 2.44
CA LEU A 3 8.97 -1.51 3.33
C LEU A 3 9.61 -2.18 4.54
N GLU A 4 9.37 -1.59 5.70
CA GLU A 4 9.93 -2.00 6.98
C GLU A 4 8.79 -2.54 7.84
N ILE A 5 8.93 -3.77 8.32
CA ILE A 5 7.94 -4.40 9.19
C ILE A 5 8.51 -4.30 10.60
N LYS A 6 7.75 -3.63 11.48
CA LYS A 6 8.02 -3.51 12.92
C LYS A 6 7.19 -4.54 13.68
N GLU A 7 7.38 -4.61 15.00
CA GLU A 7 6.66 -5.53 15.88
C GLU A 7 5.13 -5.42 15.78
N GLN A 8 4.60 -4.19 15.68
CA GLN A 8 3.15 -3.94 15.68
C GLN A 8 2.65 -3.14 14.47
N SER A 9 3.55 -2.72 13.58
CA SER A 9 3.19 -1.86 12.45
C SER A 9 4.09 -2.06 11.23
N ILE A 10 3.60 -1.66 10.07
CA ILE A 10 4.31 -1.67 8.80
C ILE A 10 4.60 -0.22 8.42
N ALA A 11 5.88 0.12 8.31
CA ALA A 11 6.34 1.42 7.84
C ALA A 11 6.73 1.35 6.36
N VAL A 12 5.96 2.03 5.51
CA VAL A 12 6.22 2.19 4.09
C VAL A 12 6.98 3.50 3.87
N LYS A 13 8.26 3.39 3.49
CA LYS A 13 9.14 4.52 3.15
C LYS A 13 9.22 4.68 1.64
N LEU A 14 8.73 5.81 1.12
CA LEU A 14 8.85 6.13 -0.30
C LEU A 14 10.22 6.79 -0.53
N LYS A 15 11.10 6.13 -1.30
CA LYS A 15 12.37 6.74 -1.75
C LYS A 15 12.07 7.69 -2.92
N GLY A 16 12.19 9.00 -2.70
CA GLY A 16 12.04 10.03 -3.74
C GLY A 16 12.26 11.45 -3.21
N LEU A 17 12.86 12.32 -4.04
CA LEU A 17 13.23 13.70 -3.70
C LEU A 17 12.03 14.67 -3.63
N GLU A 18 10.89 14.32 -4.23
CA GLU A 18 9.73 15.21 -4.35
C GLU A 18 8.45 14.52 -3.88
N THR A 19 8.37 14.19 -2.58
CA THR A 19 7.08 13.80 -2.01
C THR A 19 6.44 15.01 -1.36
N LEU A 20 5.53 15.67 -2.09
CA LEU A 20 4.58 16.70 -1.61
C LEU A 20 3.66 16.23 -0.46
N TRP A 21 3.93 15.06 0.13
CA TRP A 21 3.39 14.56 1.41
C TRP A 21 4.18 15.08 2.64
N SER A 22 4.80 16.26 2.49
CA SER A 22 6.01 16.75 3.16
C SER A 22 5.99 16.89 4.70
N LEU A 23 5.04 16.27 5.42
CA LEU A 23 5.02 16.23 6.89
C LEU A 23 5.13 14.81 7.48
N ARG A 24 4.92 13.74 6.69
CA ARG A 24 5.19 12.36 7.13
C ARG A 24 5.85 11.60 5.98
N LYS A 25 7.18 11.46 6.02
CA LYS A 25 8.03 10.74 5.05
C LYS A 25 7.74 9.22 4.99
N GLN A 26 6.89 8.71 5.86
CA GLN A 26 6.51 7.30 5.98
C GLN A 26 5.01 7.18 6.21
N VAL A 27 4.41 6.16 5.59
CA VAL A 27 3.07 5.69 5.94
C VAL A 27 3.26 4.53 6.91
N GLU A 28 2.87 4.72 8.16
CA GLU A 28 2.89 3.66 9.18
C GLU A 28 1.47 3.12 9.34
N VAL A 29 1.33 1.81 9.35
CA VAL A 29 0.05 1.11 9.42
C VAL A 29 0.12 0.04 10.49
N GLY A 30 -0.83 0.01 11.42
CA GLY A 30 -0.90 -1.04 12.43
C GLY A 30 -1.15 -2.41 11.82
N LEU A 31 -0.41 -3.44 12.25
CA LEU A 31 -0.64 -4.82 11.84
C LEU A 31 -2.03 -5.33 12.25
N GLU A 32 -2.56 -4.81 13.36
CA GLU A 32 -3.95 -5.04 13.82
C GLU A 32 -5.01 -4.58 12.81
N ASN A 33 -4.68 -3.54 12.04
CA ASN A 33 -5.54 -2.95 11.03
C ASN A 33 -5.41 -3.68 9.70
N VAL A 34 -4.39 -4.52 9.51
CA VAL A 34 -4.25 -5.36 8.32
C VAL A 34 -5.32 -6.45 8.35
N GLN A 35 -6.30 -6.35 7.46
CA GLN A 35 -7.34 -7.35 7.29
C GLN A 35 -6.84 -8.52 6.44
N ASN A 36 -6.23 -8.21 5.29
CA ASN A 36 -5.80 -9.23 4.33
C ASN A 36 -4.59 -8.76 3.51
N VAL A 37 -3.79 -9.70 3.03
CA VAL A 37 -2.62 -9.44 2.18
C VAL A 37 -2.68 -10.36 0.97
N ILE A 38 -2.75 -9.75 -0.22
CA ILE A 38 -2.96 -10.42 -1.50
C ILE A 38 -1.78 -10.10 -2.40
N VAL A 39 -1.14 -11.15 -2.92
CA VAL A 39 -0.06 -11.03 -3.90
C VAL A 39 -0.66 -11.26 -5.29
N GLY A 40 -0.38 -10.37 -6.24
CA GLY A 40 -0.89 -10.53 -7.59
C GLY A 40 -0.85 -9.25 -8.42
N PRO A 41 -1.65 -9.18 -9.50
CA PRO A 41 -1.78 -7.96 -10.28
C PRO A 41 -2.53 -6.87 -9.48
N ALA A 42 -2.33 -5.62 -9.87
CA ALA A 42 -3.08 -4.51 -9.30
C ALA A 42 -4.60 -4.73 -9.44
N PRO A 43 -5.41 -4.37 -8.42
CA PRO A 43 -6.85 -4.63 -8.44
C PRO A 43 -7.53 -3.92 -9.62
N LYS A 44 -8.24 -4.70 -10.43
CA LYS A 44 -9.07 -4.20 -11.53
C LYS A 44 -10.37 -3.63 -10.94
N GLY A 45 -10.71 -2.40 -11.29
CA GLY A 45 -11.90 -1.73 -10.76
C GLY A 45 -11.96 -0.26 -11.17
N TYR A 46 -13.11 0.38 -10.92
CA TYR A 46 -13.30 1.80 -11.18
C TYR A 46 -12.58 2.61 -10.11
N TRP A 47 -11.33 3.00 -10.40
CA TRP A 47 -10.48 3.79 -9.52
C TRP A 47 -10.30 5.19 -10.11
N LEU A 48 -10.90 6.18 -9.48
CA LEU A 48 -10.69 7.58 -9.83
C LEU A 48 -9.42 8.08 -9.15
N ARG A 49 -8.42 8.47 -9.96
CA ARG A 49 -7.17 9.07 -9.45
C ARG A 49 -7.48 10.47 -8.94
N ILE A 50 -7.07 10.78 -7.71
CA ILE A 50 -7.00 12.17 -7.27
C ILE A 50 -5.75 12.82 -7.88
N PRO A 51 -5.91 13.88 -8.68
CA PRO A 51 -4.77 14.68 -9.14
C PRO A 51 -4.12 15.36 -7.92
N GLY A 52 -2.79 15.41 -7.88
CA GLY A 52 -2.10 16.08 -6.78
C GLY A 52 -0.70 15.56 -6.45
N THR A 53 -0.25 14.48 -7.09
CA THR A 53 1.15 14.05 -6.97
C THR A 53 1.54 13.27 -8.22
N SER A 54 2.37 13.88 -9.07
CA SER A 54 3.07 13.21 -10.16
C SER A 54 4.51 12.99 -9.71
N ILE A 55 4.92 11.73 -9.60
CA ILE A 55 6.29 11.40 -9.19
C ILE A 55 7.05 10.97 -10.45
N PRO A 56 8.15 11.65 -10.82
CA PRO A 56 8.96 11.26 -11.96
C PRO A 56 9.51 9.83 -11.79
N GLY A 57 9.41 9.03 -12.85
CA GLY A 57 9.84 7.61 -12.84
C GLY A 57 8.85 6.63 -12.19
N ILE A 58 7.60 7.04 -11.93
CA ILE A 58 6.55 6.18 -11.40
C ILE A 58 5.31 6.23 -12.29
N ILE A 59 4.87 5.07 -12.80
CA ILE A 59 3.71 4.98 -13.71
C ILE A 59 2.40 5.30 -12.96
N LYS A 60 2.21 4.72 -11.75
CA LYS A 60 1.03 4.98 -10.91
C LYS A 60 1.46 5.22 -9.47
N ALA A 61 1.66 6.48 -9.11
CA ALA A 61 1.74 6.92 -7.72
C ALA A 61 0.59 7.87 -7.40
N GLY A 62 -0.16 7.59 -6.34
CA GLY A 62 -1.15 8.52 -5.82
C GLY A 62 -2.29 7.88 -5.05
N THR A 63 -3.23 8.73 -4.66
CA THR A 63 -4.46 8.31 -4.00
C THR A 63 -5.54 8.07 -5.05
N TYR A 64 -6.21 6.94 -4.95
CA TYR A 64 -7.31 6.53 -5.78
C TYR A 64 -8.53 6.28 -4.92
N TYR A 65 -9.71 6.65 -5.42
CA TYR A 65 -10.98 6.36 -4.78
C TYR A 65 -11.79 5.49 -5.72
N GLY A 66 -12.34 4.42 -5.20
CA GLY A 66 -13.14 3.49 -5.99
C GLY A 66 -14.24 2.87 -5.17
N ARG A 67 -15.15 2.19 -5.85
CA ARG A 67 -16.14 1.34 -5.20
C ARG A 67 -15.63 -0.09 -5.18
N LYS A 68 -15.59 -0.69 -3.99
CA LYS A 68 -15.37 -2.13 -3.80
C LYS A 68 -16.49 -2.64 -2.92
N ASP A 69 -17.19 -3.68 -3.37
CA ASP A 69 -18.31 -4.27 -2.64
C ASP A 69 -19.41 -3.23 -2.29
N GLY A 70 -19.76 -2.39 -3.27
CA GLY A 70 -20.77 -1.31 -3.10
C GLY A 70 -20.33 -0.11 -2.25
N LYS A 71 -19.21 -0.20 -1.51
CA LYS A 71 -18.73 0.85 -0.60
C LYS A 71 -17.60 1.67 -1.21
N TRP A 72 -17.55 2.96 -0.88
CA TRP A 72 -16.40 3.81 -1.22
C TRP A 72 -15.18 3.35 -0.45
N LYS A 73 -14.08 3.19 -1.17
CA LYS A 73 -12.79 2.76 -0.65
C LYS A 73 -11.70 3.66 -1.17
N LYS A 74 -10.78 4.01 -0.28
CA LYS A 74 -9.61 4.81 -0.60
C LYS A 74 -8.39 3.91 -0.70
N ALA A 75 -7.79 3.87 -1.88
CA ALA A 75 -6.62 3.06 -2.15
C ALA A 75 -5.40 3.93 -2.46
N PHE A 76 -4.25 3.54 -1.95
CA PHE A 76 -2.98 4.14 -2.33
C PHE A 76 -2.26 3.24 -3.32
N PHE A 77 -2.00 3.74 -4.53
CA PHE A 77 -1.27 2.99 -5.54
C PHE A 77 0.15 3.54 -5.63
N TYR A 78 1.12 2.63 -5.62
CA TYR A 78 2.53 2.92 -5.86
C TYR A 78 3.12 1.83 -6.76
N ILE A 79 3.07 2.05 -8.07
CA ILE A 79 3.49 1.10 -9.11
C ILE A 79 4.47 1.82 -10.03
N ARG A 80 5.73 1.34 -10.09
CA ARG A 80 6.78 1.97 -10.89
C ARG A 80 6.88 1.37 -12.28
N LYS A 81 6.90 0.05 -12.44
CA LYS A 81 7.02 -0.63 -13.74
C LYS A 81 5.95 -1.68 -14.04
N GLY A 82 5.16 -2.11 -13.05
CA GLY A 82 3.96 -2.92 -13.22
C GLY A 82 4.11 -4.43 -13.11
N ALA A 83 5.23 -4.97 -12.61
CA ALA A 83 5.49 -6.42 -12.65
C ALA A 83 4.86 -7.21 -11.49
N LYS A 84 5.07 -6.78 -10.24
CA LYS A 84 4.69 -7.54 -9.03
C LYS A 84 4.11 -6.61 -7.98
N VAL A 85 2.86 -6.86 -7.58
CA VAL A 85 2.13 -5.95 -6.69
C VAL A 85 1.65 -6.70 -5.44
N LEU A 86 1.80 -6.03 -4.30
CA LEU A 86 1.31 -6.43 -3.00
C LEU A 86 0.11 -5.54 -2.66
N THR A 87 -1.06 -6.17 -2.52
CA THR A 87 -2.28 -5.50 -2.10
C THR A 87 -2.55 -5.79 -0.64
N ILE A 88 -2.50 -4.77 0.20
CA ILE A 88 -2.77 -4.85 1.64
C ILE A 88 -4.12 -4.20 1.89
N GLN A 89 -5.08 -4.96 2.41
CA GLN A 89 -6.38 -4.44 2.84
C GLN A 89 -6.31 -4.05 4.31
N LEU A 90 -6.73 -2.83 4.61
CA LEU A 90 -6.69 -2.23 5.92
C LEU A 90 -8.11 -1.94 6.42
N LYS A 91 -8.26 -1.76 7.74
CA LYS A 91 -9.44 -1.21 8.40
C LYS A 91 -9.02 -0.05 9.29
N ASN A 92 -9.92 0.89 9.52
CA ASN A 92 -9.71 1.97 10.48
C ASN A 92 -8.44 2.83 10.23
N GLU A 93 -7.98 2.86 8.97
CA GLU A 93 -6.76 3.53 8.54
C GLU A 93 -7.07 4.64 7.54
N LYS A 94 -6.09 5.52 7.29
CA LYS A 94 -6.23 6.60 6.29
C LYS A 94 -6.55 6.07 4.88
N PHE A 95 -6.10 4.87 4.58
CA PHE A 95 -6.35 4.15 3.33
C PHE A 95 -6.94 2.80 3.67
N ASP A 96 -7.99 2.39 2.96
CA ASP A 96 -8.55 1.05 3.08
C ASP A 96 -7.69 0.01 2.36
N ILE A 97 -6.92 0.42 1.36
CA ILE A 97 -6.15 -0.49 0.50
C ILE A 97 -4.81 0.15 0.15
N LEU A 98 -3.72 -0.58 0.31
CA LEU A 98 -2.41 -0.22 -0.22
C LEU A 98 -2.08 -1.16 -1.36
N VAL A 99 -1.75 -0.61 -2.52
CA VAL A 99 -1.37 -1.34 -3.73
C VAL A 99 0.06 -0.96 -4.05
N LEU A 100 1.01 -1.79 -3.62
CA LEU A 100 2.42 -1.47 -3.58
C LEU A 100 3.20 -2.40 -4.51
N GLU A 101 3.92 -1.85 -5.46
CA GLU A 101 4.87 -2.61 -6.25
C GLU A 101 6.11 -2.90 -5.41
N VAL A 102 6.41 -4.19 -5.27
CA VAL A 102 7.54 -4.69 -4.49
C VAL A 102 8.22 -5.82 -5.26
N GLU A 103 9.52 -5.99 -5.05
CA GLU A 103 10.32 -6.98 -5.78
C GLU A 103 9.92 -8.41 -5.42
N THR A 104 9.66 -8.64 -4.13
CA THR A 104 9.32 -9.95 -3.54
C THR A 104 8.02 -9.88 -2.73
N PRO A 105 6.85 -9.74 -3.40
CA PRO A 105 5.57 -9.60 -2.71
C PRO A 105 5.20 -10.82 -1.89
N GLU A 106 5.64 -12.01 -2.30
CA GLU A 106 5.39 -13.29 -1.62
C GLU A 106 6.08 -13.30 -0.24
N ILE A 107 7.38 -12.99 -0.21
CA ILE A 107 8.18 -12.91 1.02
C ILE A 107 7.61 -11.83 1.96
N LEU A 108 7.25 -10.66 1.43
CA LEU A 108 6.67 -9.59 2.25
C LEU A 108 5.29 -9.95 2.78
N ALA A 109 4.45 -10.60 1.97
CA ALA A 109 3.13 -11.05 2.40
C ALA A 109 3.25 -12.06 3.54
N GLU A 110 4.17 -13.01 3.43
CA GLU A 110 4.44 -13.98 4.48
C GLU A 110 4.95 -13.29 5.75
N LYS A 111 5.93 -12.39 5.65
CA LYS A 111 6.40 -11.62 6.81
C LYS A 111 5.28 -10.85 7.52
N ILE A 112 4.39 -10.20 6.77
CA ILE A 112 3.25 -9.47 7.35
C ILE A 112 2.28 -10.45 8.05
N LYS A 113 1.99 -11.60 7.41
CA LYS A 113 1.13 -12.63 7.99
C LYS A 113 1.73 -13.21 9.27
N SER A 114 3.02 -13.51 9.27
CA SER A 114 3.74 -14.01 10.44
C SER A 114 3.81 -12.97 11.55
N ALA A 115 4.05 -11.70 11.23
CA ALA A 115 4.03 -10.63 12.24
C ALA A 115 2.63 -10.41 12.84
N LYS A 116 1.56 -10.60 12.05
CA LYS A 116 0.17 -10.56 12.53
C LYS A 116 -0.24 -11.80 13.33
N GLY A 117 0.19 -12.98 12.92
CA GLY A 117 -0.21 -14.27 13.49
C GLY A 117 0.73 -14.81 14.58
N GLY A 118 1.89 -14.20 14.76
CA GLY A 118 2.93 -14.61 15.71
C GLY A 118 2.67 -14.24 17.17
N SER A 119 1.50 -13.69 17.50
CA SER A 119 0.97 -13.76 18.87
C SER A 119 0.27 -15.11 19.07
N SER A 120 1.05 -16.17 19.18
CA SER A 120 0.57 -17.42 19.77
C SER A 120 1.63 -18.05 20.66
#